data_AF-A0A8K1CU28-F1
#
_entry.id   AF-A0A8K1CU28-F1
#
_cell.length_a   1.000
_cell.length_b   1.000
_cell.length_c   1.000
_cell.angle_alpha   90.00
_cell.angle_beta   90.00
_cell.angle_gamma   90.00
#
_symmetry.space_group_name_H-M   'P 1'
#
loop_
_entity.id
_entity.type
_entity.pdbx_description
1 polymer ?
#
loop_
_entity_poly.entity_id
_entity_poly.type
_entity_poly.pdbx_seq_one_letter_code
_entity_poly.pdbx_strand_id
1 'polypeptide(L)'
;MVMHLLPHRWRRSSRLIAPVSAEPSDSASSASASVERATAILSRNRRSRLLTSTVEAMSGACVNEEEHLYSFCSRSLYREPRIAMITVTTQLMSWLLVLPNSVVWTWSDSIHEKAQAYLSSTRCWVLILILCNTLWNCVTRVSERYAYEVNKRTYLTSIDIISIGAIVSFWQRHVIFSMCEIKWSLEHQRINDVMSFQGGYIAHGNTFSLALDSREITPWTVLAVLYGPLLRILGLSLLLIALLMATKAVYLESKRFRKAKSKQLRRQVSAFFKRISIDVSLSGPETGMSVMPVRSDIPPDAYEDSDDDDMQYKDLRVALSQPYKRLPLEEWLDQPIRATSLIRNGLYMEAVRDNTRFIRPGCYLDFGIIVKHGVIHSRFGFSDPWKPKMTVEEYMAHVEYRTQRSTERSPNFHGSALNTQPDVSAHIEAVQRLSMDAGRRPSRSQSSHINSNQVGSARLMSRKKSLDVPLS
;
A
#
# COMPACT_ATOMS: atom_id res chain seq x y z
N MET A 1 2.96 -33.09 -6.67
CA MET A 1 2.07 -33.98 -7.48
C MET A 1 1.43 -33.10 -8.55
N VAL A 2 2.05 -33.07 -9.72
CA VAL A 2 1.81 -32.14 -10.83
C VAL A 2 0.91 -32.84 -11.83
N MET A 3 -0.24 -32.24 -12.18
CA MET A 3 -1.08 -32.74 -13.27
C MET A 3 -1.11 -31.75 -14.42
N HIS A 4 -0.55 -32.20 -15.54
CA HIS A 4 -0.67 -31.67 -16.88
C HIS A 4 -2.12 -31.74 -17.38
N LEU A 5 -2.71 -30.60 -17.74
CA LEU A 5 -3.82 -30.55 -18.68
C LEU A 5 -3.69 -29.29 -19.57
N LEU A 6 -3.24 -29.52 -20.81
CA LEU A 6 -3.45 -28.62 -21.94
C LEU A 6 -4.79 -28.98 -22.61
N PRO A 7 -5.48 -28.00 -23.20
CA PRO A 7 -6.06 -28.28 -24.51
C PRO A 7 -5.90 -27.15 -25.55
N HIS A 8 -5.41 -27.60 -26.71
CA HIS A 8 -5.97 -27.43 -28.06
C HIS A 8 -6.40 -26.05 -28.61
N ARG A 9 -5.65 -25.66 -29.66
CA ARG A 9 -6.08 -25.15 -30.99
C ARG A 9 -7.42 -24.41 -31.07
N TRP A 10 -7.36 -23.11 -31.40
CA TRP A 10 -8.45 -22.40 -32.06
C TRP A 10 -8.00 -21.75 -33.38
N ARG A 11 -8.85 -21.96 -34.39
CA ARG A 11 -8.72 -21.63 -35.82
C ARG A 11 -8.70 -20.11 -36.07
N ARG A 12 -7.82 -19.68 -36.97
CA ARG A 12 -7.93 -18.42 -37.71
C ARG A 12 -9.20 -18.45 -38.58
N SER A 13 -10.04 -17.42 -38.48
CA SER A 13 -11.05 -17.10 -39.48
C SER A 13 -10.85 -15.65 -39.92
N SER A 14 -10.14 -15.48 -41.02
CA SER A 14 -10.11 -14.26 -41.81
C SER A 14 -11.51 -14.04 -42.41
N ARG A 15 -12.13 -12.87 -42.20
CA ARG A 15 -13.23 -12.43 -43.05
C ARG A 15 -12.90 -11.11 -43.72
N LEU A 16 -13.25 -11.11 -44.99
CA LEU A 16 -12.91 -10.17 -46.03
C LEU A 16 -13.69 -8.86 -45.88
N ILE A 17 -13.00 -7.82 -46.34
CA ILE A 17 -13.46 -6.48 -46.67
C ILE A 17 -14.55 -6.58 -47.76
N ALA A 18 -15.61 -5.78 -47.64
CA ALA A 18 -16.53 -5.47 -48.73
C ALA A 18 -16.81 -3.95 -48.75
N PRO A 19 -17.14 -3.38 -49.93
CA PRO A 19 -16.82 -2.00 -50.24
C PRO A 19 -17.96 -1.00 -49.99
N VAL A 20 -17.52 0.25 -49.99
CA VAL A 20 -18.21 1.53 -50.02
C VAL A 20 -19.43 1.55 -50.96
N SER A 21 -20.54 2.05 -50.44
CA SER A 21 -21.64 2.64 -51.21
C SER A 21 -21.68 4.14 -50.93
N ALA A 22 -21.67 4.91 -52.01
CA ALA A 22 -21.71 6.37 -52.03
C ALA A 22 -23.13 6.82 -52.38
N GLU A 23 -23.64 7.85 -51.70
CA GLU A 23 -24.75 8.71 -52.15
C GLU A 23 -24.99 9.86 -51.14
N PRO A 24 -25.80 10.91 -51.46
CA PRO A 24 -25.36 12.06 -52.22
C PRO A 24 -25.43 13.37 -51.40
N SER A 25 -24.96 14.43 -52.05
CA SER A 25 -24.82 15.81 -51.60
C SER A 25 -26.16 16.51 -51.30
N ASP A 26 -26.32 16.98 -50.06
CA ASP A 26 -27.19 18.10 -49.72
C ASP A 26 -26.34 19.25 -49.16
N SER A 27 -26.25 20.31 -49.96
CA SER A 27 -25.54 21.54 -49.68
C SER A 27 -26.54 22.61 -49.23
N ALA A 28 -26.60 22.91 -47.93
CA ALA A 28 -26.90 24.25 -47.37
C ALA A 28 -27.06 24.24 -45.84
N SER A 29 -26.04 23.80 -45.10
CA SER A 29 -25.84 24.17 -43.67
C SER A 29 -24.39 23.94 -43.19
N SER A 30 -23.45 23.79 -44.13
CA SER A 30 -22.21 23.05 -43.92
C SER A 30 -21.12 23.79 -43.16
N ALA A 31 -21.18 25.11 -42.97
CA ALA A 31 -20.07 25.82 -42.32
C ALA A 31 -20.01 25.60 -40.80
N SER A 32 -21.15 25.63 -40.08
CA SER A 32 -21.15 25.41 -38.61
C SER A 32 -20.93 23.94 -38.25
N ALA A 33 -21.57 23.02 -38.98
CA ALA A 33 -21.41 21.57 -38.76
C ALA A 33 -19.99 21.07 -39.08
N SER A 34 -19.29 21.73 -40.01
CA SER A 34 -17.88 21.40 -40.31
C SER A 34 -16.92 21.83 -39.21
N VAL A 35 -17.17 22.98 -38.57
CA VAL A 35 -16.36 23.46 -37.44
C VAL A 35 -16.63 22.64 -36.18
N GLU A 36 -17.88 22.24 -35.92
CA GLU A 36 -18.21 21.29 -34.84
C GLU A 36 -17.59 19.90 -35.09
N ARG A 37 -17.62 19.38 -36.32
CA ARG A 37 -16.93 18.12 -36.64
C ARG A 37 -15.42 18.25 -36.51
N ALA A 38 -14.81 19.34 -36.97
CA ALA A 38 -13.37 19.54 -36.87
C ALA A 38 -12.90 19.70 -35.41
N THR A 39 -13.66 20.41 -34.58
CA THR A 39 -13.38 20.54 -33.13
C THR A 39 -13.65 19.25 -32.36
N ALA A 40 -14.67 18.46 -32.75
CA ALA A 40 -14.90 17.12 -32.23
C ALA A 40 -13.74 16.16 -32.61
N ILE A 41 -13.24 16.23 -33.84
CA ILE A 41 -12.09 15.42 -34.29
C ILE A 41 -10.80 15.85 -33.59
N LEU A 42 -10.55 17.16 -33.42
CA LEU A 42 -9.38 17.68 -32.70
C LEU A 42 -9.42 17.34 -31.21
N SER A 43 -10.58 17.42 -30.56
CA SER A 43 -10.74 17.01 -29.15
C SER A 43 -10.60 15.50 -28.97
N ARG A 44 -11.05 14.70 -29.94
CA ARG A 44 -10.83 13.24 -29.98
C ARG A 44 -9.35 12.88 -30.15
N ASN A 45 -8.64 13.55 -31.06
CA ASN A 45 -7.20 13.36 -31.25
C ASN A 45 -6.36 13.85 -30.05
N ARG A 46 -6.85 14.85 -29.30
CA ARG A 46 -6.17 15.33 -28.09
C ARG A 46 -6.38 14.38 -26.91
N ARG A 47 -7.57 13.76 -26.77
CA ARG A 47 -7.84 12.73 -25.76
C ARG A 47 -7.10 11.43 -26.07
N SER A 48 -7.14 10.93 -27.30
CA SER A 48 -6.40 9.73 -27.65
C SER A 48 -4.91 9.85 -27.35
N ARG A 49 -4.28 11.02 -27.60
CA ARG A 49 -2.88 11.30 -27.23
C ARG A 49 -2.61 11.35 -25.74
N LEU A 50 -3.50 11.94 -24.93
CA LEU A 50 -3.38 11.90 -23.45
C LEU A 50 -3.52 10.48 -22.92
N LEU A 51 -4.28 9.64 -23.62
CA LEU A 51 -4.55 8.28 -23.20
C LEU A 51 -3.45 7.30 -23.61
N THR A 52 -2.87 7.41 -24.82
CA THR A 52 -1.62 6.72 -25.14
C THR A 52 -0.48 7.20 -24.25
N SER A 53 -0.41 8.50 -23.90
CA SER A 53 0.57 8.96 -22.92
C SER A 53 0.32 8.37 -21.54
N THR A 54 -0.92 8.10 -21.11
CA THR A 54 -1.17 7.37 -19.85
C THR A 54 -0.74 5.90 -19.91
N VAL A 55 -0.91 5.23 -21.05
CA VAL A 55 -0.43 3.84 -21.24
C VAL A 55 1.09 3.79 -21.29
N GLU A 56 1.71 4.70 -22.03
CA GLU A 56 3.15 4.89 -22.08
C GLU A 56 3.69 5.41 -20.74
N ALA A 57 2.90 6.13 -19.94
CA ALA A 57 3.26 6.51 -18.59
C ALA A 57 3.11 5.35 -17.60
N MET A 58 2.15 4.44 -17.80
CA MET A 58 2.00 3.20 -17.03
C MET A 58 3.03 2.14 -17.45
N SER A 59 3.46 2.14 -18.72
CA SER A 59 4.42 1.19 -19.30
C SER A 59 5.86 1.69 -19.25
N GLY A 60 6.06 3.00 -19.35
CA GLY A 60 7.34 3.71 -19.31
C GLY A 60 7.63 4.35 -17.96
N ALA A 61 6.66 4.36 -17.02
CA ALA A 61 7.01 4.09 -15.63
C ALA A 61 7.37 2.60 -15.55
N CYS A 62 8.54 2.25 -16.09
CA CYS A 62 9.36 1.21 -15.52
C CYS A 62 9.67 1.65 -14.08
N VAL A 63 8.66 1.56 -13.21
CA VAL A 63 8.84 1.34 -11.78
C VAL A 63 9.92 0.27 -11.73
N ASN A 64 11.06 0.61 -11.13
CA ASN A 64 12.24 -0.24 -11.04
C ASN A 64 11.80 -1.71 -11.04
N GLU A 65 12.21 -2.50 -12.04
CA GLU A 65 11.77 -3.90 -12.15
C GLU A 65 11.96 -4.65 -10.81
N GLU A 66 12.96 -4.23 -10.03
CA GLU A 66 13.21 -4.60 -8.64
C GLU A 66 12.03 -4.32 -7.70
N GLU A 67 11.45 -3.11 -7.68
CA GLU A 67 10.26 -2.79 -6.89
C GLU A 67 9.06 -3.64 -7.31
N HIS A 68 8.95 -3.96 -8.60
CA HIS A 68 7.92 -4.85 -9.12
C HIS A 68 8.11 -6.30 -8.65
N LEU A 69 9.33 -6.82 -8.64
CA LEU A 69 9.65 -8.17 -8.15
C LEU A 69 9.44 -8.31 -6.64
N TYR A 70 9.96 -7.36 -5.85
CA TYR A 70 9.78 -7.35 -4.39
C TYR A 70 8.31 -7.16 -4.01
N SER A 71 7.58 -6.27 -4.70
CA SER A 71 6.15 -6.12 -4.47
C SER A 71 5.39 -7.38 -4.90
N PHE A 72 5.70 -8.01 -6.03
CA PHE A 72 5.01 -9.22 -6.46
C PHE A 72 5.11 -10.35 -5.43
N CYS A 73 6.31 -10.63 -4.90
CA CYS A 73 6.53 -11.70 -3.92
C CYS A 73 5.99 -11.37 -2.53
N SER A 74 5.89 -10.10 -2.15
CA SER A 74 5.42 -9.68 -0.82
C SER A 74 3.91 -9.45 -0.72
N ARG A 75 3.17 -9.44 -1.84
CA ARG A 75 1.75 -9.07 -1.88
C ARG A 75 0.81 -10.24 -1.61
N SER A 76 -0.18 -9.95 -0.78
CA SER A 76 -1.01 -10.95 -0.11
C SER A 76 -2.03 -11.57 -1.06
N LEU A 77 -2.04 -12.91 -1.14
CA LEU A 77 -3.11 -13.67 -1.82
C LEU A 77 -4.39 -13.78 -0.97
N TYR A 78 -4.39 -13.24 0.25
CA TYR A 78 -5.47 -13.41 1.22
C TYR A 78 -6.71 -12.55 0.91
N ARG A 79 -6.70 -11.75 -0.16
CA ARG A 79 -7.89 -11.03 -0.63
C ARG A 79 -8.85 -11.91 -1.41
N GLU A 80 -8.34 -12.95 -2.05
CA GLU A 80 -9.17 -13.92 -2.77
C GLU A 80 -9.95 -14.77 -1.76
N PRO A 81 -11.29 -14.77 -1.76
CA PRO A 81 -12.09 -15.42 -0.72
C PRO A 81 -11.85 -16.92 -0.63
N ARG A 82 -11.57 -17.58 -1.76
CA ARG A 82 -11.25 -19.03 -1.78
C ARG A 82 -9.93 -19.32 -1.06
N ILE A 83 -8.90 -18.54 -1.36
CA ILE A 83 -7.59 -18.67 -0.70
C ILE A 83 -7.70 -18.32 0.78
N ALA A 84 -8.46 -17.27 1.12
CA ALA A 84 -8.71 -16.90 2.51
C ALA A 84 -9.40 -18.02 3.28
N MET A 85 -10.45 -18.64 2.73
CA MET A 85 -11.16 -19.77 3.35
C MET A 85 -10.27 -21.00 3.57
N ILE A 86 -9.51 -21.39 2.54
CA ILE A 86 -8.54 -22.49 2.65
C ILE A 86 -7.48 -22.16 3.71
N THR A 87 -6.98 -20.93 3.73
CA THR A 87 -5.98 -20.49 4.70
C THR A 87 -6.54 -20.50 6.11
N VAL A 88 -7.75 -19.98 6.34
CA VAL A 88 -8.41 -20.01 7.65
C VAL A 88 -8.56 -21.44 8.13
N THR A 89 -9.05 -22.34 7.27
CA THR A 89 -9.21 -23.76 7.63
C THR A 89 -7.87 -24.40 7.98
N THR A 90 -6.85 -24.22 7.15
CA THR A 90 -5.51 -24.75 7.40
C THR A 90 -4.88 -24.17 8.66
N GLN A 91 -5.07 -22.89 8.95
CA GLN A 91 -4.55 -22.25 10.16
C GLN A 91 -5.32 -22.70 11.43
N LEU A 92 -6.64 -22.91 11.34
CA LEU A 92 -7.43 -23.47 12.44
C LEU A 92 -7.04 -24.93 12.75
N MET A 93 -6.69 -25.72 11.73
CA MET A 93 -6.15 -27.07 11.93
C MET A 93 -4.71 -27.01 12.46
N SER A 94 -3.87 -26.13 11.90
CA SER A 94 -2.50 -25.92 12.38
C SER A 94 -2.45 -25.39 13.81
N TRP A 95 -3.50 -24.73 14.32
CA TRP A 95 -3.59 -24.31 15.71
C TRP A 95 -3.50 -25.50 16.66
N LEU A 96 -3.97 -26.70 16.26
CA LEU A 96 -3.85 -27.90 17.08
C LEU A 96 -2.39 -28.30 17.35
N LEU A 97 -1.43 -27.87 16.52
CA LEU A 97 0.01 -28.05 16.78
C LEU A 97 0.49 -27.25 18.01
N VAL A 98 -0.31 -26.33 18.54
CA VAL A 98 0.00 -25.64 19.79
C VAL A 98 -0.02 -26.60 20.99
N LEU A 99 -0.78 -27.71 20.91
CA LEU A 99 -0.83 -28.73 21.96
C LEU A 99 0.55 -29.36 22.21
N PRO A 100 1.19 -30.03 21.23
CA PRO A 100 2.53 -30.58 21.44
C PRO A 100 3.56 -29.49 21.75
N ASN A 101 3.46 -28.30 21.14
CA ASN A 101 4.35 -27.17 21.47
C ASN A 101 4.19 -26.73 22.93
N SER A 102 2.99 -26.82 23.51
CA SER A 102 2.78 -26.47 24.90
C SER A 102 3.42 -27.46 25.87
N VAL A 103 3.40 -28.75 25.53
CA VAL A 103 4.11 -29.78 26.30
C VAL A 103 5.62 -29.52 26.28
N VAL A 104 6.18 -29.27 25.09
CA VAL A 104 7.60 -28.89 24.93
C VAL A 104 7.91 -27.63 25.74
N TRP A 105 7.05 -26.61 25.70
CA TRP A 105 7.26 -25.40 26.47
C TRP A 105 7.27 -25.65 27.97
N THR A 106 6.36 -26.48 28.48
CA THR A 106 6.25 -26.76 29.92
C THR A 106 7.35 -27.65 30.44
N TRP A 107 7.80 -28.64 29.66
CA TRP A 107 8.67 -29.71 30.14
C TRP A 107 10.12 -29.58 29.70
N SER A 108 10.39 -28.76 28.67
CA SER A 108 11.77 -28.47 28.30
C SER A 108 12.39 -27.51 29.31
N ASP A 109 13.65 -27.76 29.67
CA ASP A 109 14.48 -26.79 30.38
C ASP A 109 15.22 -25.84 29.43
N SER A 110 15.30 -26.21 28.15
CA SER A 110 16.04 -25.45 27.14
C SER A 110 15.29 -24.19 26.70
N ILE A 111 15.98 -23.04 26.81
CA ILE A 111 15.47 -21.75 26.31
C ILE A 111 15.22 -21.81 24.79
N HIS A 112 16.05 -22.55 24.05
CA HIS A 112 15.91 -22.67 22.59
C HIS A 112 14.65 -23.42 22.18
N GLU A 113 14.32 -24.51 22.87
CA GLU A 113 13.11 -25.30 22.60
C GLU A 113 11.85 -24.50 22.98
N LYS A 114 11.89 -23.76 24.10
CA LYS A 114 10.84 -22.80 24.46
C LYS A 114 10.66 -21.74 23.38
N ALA A 115 11.74 -21.09 22.95
CA ALA A 115 11.68 -20.09 21.89
C ALA A 115 11.10 -20.66 20.59
N GLN A 116 11.48 -21.87 20.20
CA GLN A 116 10.94 -22.57 19.03
C GLN A 116 9.43 -22.85 19.18
N ALA A 117 9.00 -23.38 20.33
CA ALA A 117 7.58 -23.64 20.62
C ALA A 117 6.74 -22.35 20.54
N TYR A 118 7.27 -21.24 21.05
CA TYR A 118 6.64 -19.93 20.96
C TYR A 118 6.59 -19.35 19.54
N LEU A 119 7.68 -19.44 18.78
CA LEU A 119 7.69 -18.98 17.39
C LEU A 119 6.72 -19.81 16.52
N SER A 120 6.59 -21.11 16.83
CA SER A 120 5.61 -21.99 16.17
C SER A 120 4.16 -21.59 16.47
N SER A 121 3.86 -21.14 17.70
CA SER A 121 2.51 -20.65 18.07
C SER A 121 2.18 -19.27 17.50
N THR A 122 3.21 -18.48 17.13
CA THR A 122 3.05 -17.14 16.54
C THR A 122 2.38 -17.19 15.16
N ARG A 123 2.30 -18.35 14.50
CA ARG A 123 1.67 -18.55 13.17
C ARG A 123 0.22 -18.06 13.06
N CYS A 124 -0.48 -17.87 14.18
CA CYS A 124 -1.83 -17.30 14.21
C CYS A 124 -1.94 -15.89 13.62
N TRP A 125 -0.83 -15.16 13.41
CA TRP A 125 -0.84 -13.83 12.81
C TRP A 125 -1.53 -13.76 11.43
N VAL A 126 -1.51 -14.86 10.67
CA VAL A 126 -2.18 -14.94 9.36
C VAL A 126 -3.70 -14.80 9.52
N LEU A 127 -4.29 -15.36 10.57
CA LEU A 127 -5.72 -15.22 10.88
C LEU A 127 -6.06 -13.77 11.23
N ILE A 128 -5.19 -13.08 11.99
CA ILE A 128 -5.35 -11.66 12.30
C ILE A 128 -5.40 -10.84 11.01
N LEU A 129 -4.48 -11.10 10.08
CA LEU A 129 -4.42 -10.41 8.79
C LEU A 129 -5.70 -10.64 7.98
N ILE A 130 -6.18 -11.89 7.87
CA ILE A 130 -7.41 -12.23 7.14
C ILE A 130 -8.63 -11.53 7.77
N LEU A 131 -8.72 -11.52 9.10
CA LEU A 131 -9.79 -10.83 9.83
C LEU A 131 -9.74 -9.32 9.58
N CYS A 132 -8.57 -8.69 9.65
CA CYS A 132 -8.41 -7.27 9.34
C CYS A 132 -8.89 -6.94 7.91
N ASN A 133 -8.48 -7.73 6.92
CA ASN A 133 -8.93 -7.53 5.54
C ASN A 133 -10.44 -7.72 5.39
N THR A 134 -11.01 -8.75 6.03
CA THR A 134 -12.44 -9.04 5.96
C THR A 134 -13.28 -7.93 6.59
N LEU A 135 -12.91 -7.51 7.80
CA LEU A 135 -13.57 -6.41 8.51
C LEU A 135 -13.44 -5.10 7.71
N TRP A 136 -12.27 -4.83 7.15
CA TRP A 136 -12.07 -3.64 6.33
C TRP A 136 -12.90 -3.66 5.05
N ASN A 137 -12.99 -4.80 4.39
CA ASN A 137 -13.86 -4.97 3.22
C ASN A 137 -15.35 -4.72 3.56
N CYS A 138 -15.79 -5.11 4.76
CA CYS A 138 -17.13 -4.76 5.25
C CYS A 138 -17.30 -3.24 5.40
N VAL A 139 -16.32 -2.55 6.02
CA VAL A 139 -16.34 -1.08 6.14
C VAL A 139 -16.40 -0.40 4.77
N THR A 140 -15.64 -0.89 3.80
CA THR A 140 -15.62 -0.32 2.44
C THR A 140 -16.94 -0.51 1.70
N ARG A 141 -17.64 -1.63 1.93
CA ARG A 141 -18.95 -1.88 1.35
C ARG A 141 -20.02 -0.95 1.93
N VAL A 142 -19.88 -0.56 3.19
CA VAL A 142 -20.80 0.39 3.84
C VAL A 142 -20.55 1.82 3.35
N SER A 143 -19.29 2.26 3.28
CA SER A 143 -18.96 3.60 2.80
C SER A 143 -17.55 3.67 2.21
N GLU A 144 -17.46 3.63 0.88
CA GLU A 144 -16.20 3.72 0.14
C GLU A 144 -15.48 5.05 0.40
N ARG A 145 -16.23 6.15 0.42
CA ARG A 145 -15.69 7.49 0.65
C ARG A 145 -15.06 7.61 2.04
N TYR A 146 -15.73 7.09 3.06
CA TYR A 146 -15.20 7.10 4.42
C TYR A 146 -13.95 6.22 4.53
N ALA A 147 -14.00 5.00 4.01
CA ALA A 147 -12.87 4.08 4.02
C ALA A 147 -11.64 4.66 3.30
N TYR A 148 -11.84 5.33 2.16
CA TYR A 148 -10.76 6.02 1.45
C TYR A 148 -10.15 7.15 2.29
N GLU A 149 -10.95 7.99 2.95
CA GLU A 149 -10.44 9.07 3.80
C GLU A 149 -9.63 8.54 5.00
N VAL A 150 -10.06 7.42 5.59
CA VAL A 150 -9.29 6.73 6.63
C VAL A 150 -7.98 6.21 6.06
N ASN A 151 -7.99 5.47 4.95
CA ASN A 151 -6.78 4.95 4.31
C ASN A 151 -5.81 6.06 3.89
N LYS A 152 -6.30 7.25 3.55
CA LYS A 152 -5.46 8.40 3.20
C LYS A 152 -4.74 8.99 4.41
N ARG A 153 -5.28 8.79 5.62
CA ARG A 153 -4.72 9.27 6.89
C ARG A 153 -3.90 8.21 7.61
N THR A 154 -4.23 6.93 7.44
CA THR A 154 -3.57 5.82 8.13
C THR A 154 -3.32 4.65 7.19
N TYR A 155 -2.39 3.78 7.55
CA TYR A 155 -2.14 2.53 6.86
C TYR A 155 -1.56 1.53 7.84
N LEU A 156 -1.74 0.25 7.53
CA LEU A 156 -1.23 -0.85 8.33
C LEU A 156 -0.22 -1.64 7.51
N THR A 157 0.97 -1.89 8.04
CA THR A 157 1.93 -2.78 7.39
C THR A 157 1.73 -4.20 7.88
N SER A 158 2.09 -5.19 7.07
CA SER A 158 2.08 -6.60 7.50
C SER A 158 2.98 -6.82 8.73
N ILE A 159 4.08 -6.07 8.82
CA ILE A 159 5.00 -6.10 9.97
C ILE A 159 4.28 -5.63 11.23
N ASP A 160 3.49 -4.54 11.17
CA ASP A 160 2.71 -4.08 12.33
C ASP A 160 1.77 -5.19 12.85
N ILE A 161 1.11 -5.92 11.94
CA ILE A 161 0.19 -7.01 12.28
C ILE A 161 0.95 -8.18 12.93
N ILE A 162 2.09 -8.58 12.34
CA ILE A 162 2.93 -9.65 12.88
C ILE A 162 3.46 -9.27 14.27
N SER A 163 3.96 -8.04 14.43
CA SER A 163 4.47 -7.53 15.70
C SER A 163 3.38 -7.48 16.77
N ILE A 164 2.18 -6.99 16.45
CA ILE A 164 1.05 -6.99 17.39
C ILE A 164 0.64 -8.42 17.75
N GLY A 165 0.52 -9.31 16.76
CA GLY A 165 0.19 -10.72 16.99
C GLY A 165 1.20 -11.40 17.92
N ALA A 166 2.50 -11.15 17.72
CA ALA A 166 3.56 -11.64 18.59
C ALA A 166 3.46 -11.05 20.01
N ILE A 167 3.30 -9.73 20.16
CA ILE A 167 3.18 -9.10 21.49
C ILE A 167 1.98 -9.66 22.27
N VAL A 168 0.82 -9.79 21.62
CA VAL A 168 -0.39 -10.35 22.26
C VAL A 168 -0.21 -11.82 22.61
N SER A 169 0.39 -12.60 21.72
CA SER A 169 0.68 -14.02 21.99
C SER A 169 1.68 -14.19 23.14
N PHE A 170 2.70 -13.32 23.23
CA PHE A 170 3.65 -13.30 24.34
C PHE A 170 2.99 -12.96 25.68
N TRP A 171 2.02 -12.04 25.67
CA TRP A 171 1.25 -11.69 26.86
C TRP A 171 0.33 -12.84 27.28
N GLN A 172 -0.32 -13.51 26.32
CA GLN A 172 -1.20 -14.66 26.55
C GLN A 172 -0.43 -15.99 26.73
N ARG A 173 0.91 -15.98 26.74
CA ARG A 173 1.72 -17.21 26.73
C ARG A 173 1.36 -18.18 27.86
N HIS A 174 1.10 -17.67 29.06
CA HIS A 174 0.75 -18.51 30.21
C HIS A 174 -0.54 -19.27 29.95
N VAL A 175 -1.55 -18.61 29.37
CA VAL A 175 -2.85 -19.21 29.05
C VAL A 175 -2.73 -20.23 27.92
N ILE A 176 -1.93 -19.91 26.89
CA ILE A 176 -1.67 -20.82 25.77
C ILE A 176 -0.98 -22.09 26.26
N PHE A 177 0.02 -21.96 27.12
CA PHE A 177 0.82 -23.09 27.58
C PHE A 177 0.21 -23.86 28.76
N SER A 178 -0.75 -23.28 29.49
CA SER A 178 -1.57 -24.02 30.46
C SER A 178 -2.69 -24.85 29.80
N MET A 179 -2.89 -24.72 28.49
CA MET A 179 -4.02 -25.33 27.78
C MET A 179 -4.03 -26.86 27.88
N CYS A 180 -2.86 -27.50 27.76
CA CYS A 180 -2.74 -28.95 27.91
C CYS A 180 -3.07 -29.40 29.34
N GLU A 181 -2.57 -28.72 30.36
CA GLU A 181 -2.86 -29.07 31.76
C GLU A 181 -4.36 -28.94 32.07
N ILE A 182 -5.01 -27.87 31.61
CA ILE A 182 -6.45 -27.69 31.78
C ILE A 182 -7.22 -28.77 31.02
N LYS A 183 -6.82 -29.09 29.78
CA LYS A 183 -7.44 -30.14 28.97
C LYS A 183 -7.32 -31.52 29.65
N TRP A 184 -6.11 -31.88 30.10
CA TRP A 184 -5.86 -33.15 30.78
C TRP A 184 -6.63 -33.27 32.09
N SER A 185 -6.74 -32.16 32.84
CA SER A 185 -7.57 -32.10 34.05
C SER A 185 -9.05 -32.34 33.74
N LEU A 186 -9.60 -31.71 32.68
CA LEU A 186 -10.99 -31.92 32.27
C LEU A 186 -11.27 -33.34 31.77
N GLU A 187 -10.31 -33.93 31.07
CA GLU A 187 -10.42 -35.28 30.50
C GLU A 187 -10.06 -36.38 31.52
N HIS A 188 -9.64 -36.01 32.75
CA HIS A 188 -9.12 -36.95 33.75
C HIS A 188 -8.03 -37.86 33.19
N GLN A 189 -7.20 -37.31 32.29
CA GLN A 189 -6.12 -38.04 31.62
C GLN A 189 -4.82 -38.05 32.41
N ARG A 190 -4.67 -37.14 33.37
CA ARG A 190 -3.46 -37.00 34.16
C ARG A 190 -3.81 -36.92 35.64
N ILE A 191 -3.17 -37.77 36.42
CA ILE A 191 -3.20 -37.72 37.89
C ILE A 191 -1.82 -37.26 38.34
N ASN A 192 -1.81 -36.24 39.20
CA ASN A 192 -0.59 -35.74 39.82
C ASN A 192 -0.52 -36.30 41.25
N ASP A 193 0.53 -37.05 41.54
CA ASP A 193 0.82 -37.56 42.87
C ASP A 193 2.00 -36.76 43.44
N VAL A 194 1.69 -35.89 44.40
CA VAL A 194 2.66 -35.03 45.08
C VAL A 194 3.15 -35.67 46.39
N MET A 195 2.50 -36.74 46.85
CA MET A 195 2.69 -37.29 48.19
C MET A 195 3.56 -38.54 48.21
N SER A 196 3.55 -39.34 47.14
CA SER A 196 4.28 -40.62 47.13
C SER A 196 5.80 -40.47 46.98
N PHE A 197 6.31 -39.31 46.55
CA PHE A 197 7.73 -39.09 46.29
C PHE A 197 8.31 -38.01 47.21
N GLN A 198 9.22 -38.41 48.09
CA GLN A 198 9.92 -37.49 49.00
C GLN A 198 10.86 -36.55 48.23
N GLY A 199 10.97 -35.29 48.65
CA GLY A 199 11.85 -34.30 48.02
C GLY A 199 11.16 -33.28 47.11
N GLY A 200 9.82 -33.19 47.15
CA GLY A 200 9.06 -32.21 46.35
C GLY A 200 8.88 -32.61 44.89
N TYR A 201 9.18 -33.85 44.52
CA TYR A 201 8.91 -34.38 43.20
C TYR A 201 7.42 -34.65 43.00
N ILE A 202 6.92 -34.33 41.81
CA ILE A 202 5.54 -34.62 41.41
C ILE A 202 5.59 -35.79 40.43
N ALA A 203 4.97 -36.91 40.79
CA ALA A 203 4.78 -38.01 39.85
C ALA A 203 3.55 -37.77 38.99
N HIS A 204 3.69 -38.06 37.71
CA HIS A 204 2.62 -37.91 36.73
C HIS A 204 2.21 -39.29 36.24
N GLY A 205 0.95 -39.66 36.51
CA GLY A 205 0.32 -40.85 35.97
C GLY A 205 -0.60 -40.48 34.82
N ASN A 206 -0.46 -41.15 33.68
CA ASN A 206 -1.45 -41.06 32.60
C ASN A 206 -2.56 -42.08 32.88
N THR A 207 -3.80 -41.61 32.96
CA THR A 207 -4.98 -42.46 33.12
C THR A 207 -5.83 -42.41 31.87
N PHE A 208 -6.23 -43.58 31.39
CA PHE A 208 -7.15 -43.68 30.27
C PHE A 208 -8.57 -43.80 30.78
N SER A 209 -9.44 -42.86 30.42
CA SER A 209 -10.86 -42.91 30.77
C SER A 209 -11.64 -43.59 29.64
N LEU A 210 -12.19 -44.79 29.91
CA LEU A 210 -13.01 -45.54 28.96
C LEU A 210 -14.22 -44.73 28.46
N ALA A 211 -14.70 -43.76 29.26
CA ALA A 211 -15.79 -42.87 28.89
C ALA A 211 -15.43 -41.95 27.70
N LEU A 212 -14.15 -41.65 27.48
CA LEU A 212 -13.70 -40.84 26.35
C LEU A 212 -13.81 -41.62 25.03
N ASP A 213 -13.58 -42.92 25.03
CA ASP A 213 -13.70 -43.77 23.83
C ASP A 213 -15.13 -43.83 23.30
N SER A 214 -16.11 -43.80 24.20
CA SER A 214 -17.52 -43.82 23.83
C SER A 214 -18.04 -42.47 23.28
N ARG A 215 -17.25 -41.39 23.34
CA ARG A 215 -17.68 -40.06 22.92
C ARG A 215 -17.32 -39.78 21.47
N GLU A 216 -18.35 -39.61 20.65
CA GLU A 216 -18.19 -39.23 19.24
C GLU A 216 -17.87 -37.73 19.03
N ILE A 217 -18.19 -36.88 20.02
CA ILE A 217 -18.10 -35.43 19.89
C ILE A 217 -17.28 -34.84 21.05
N THR A 218 -16.35 -33.94 20.72
CA THR A 218 -15.59 -33.18 21.71
C THR A 218 -16.51 -32.26 22.51
N PRO A 219 -16.56 -32.34 23.86
CA PRO A 219 -17.38 -31.46 24.67
C PRO A 219 -17.04 -29.98 24.44
N TRP A 220 -18.05 -29.12 24.47
CA TRP A 220 -17.88 -27.67 24.28
C TRP A 220 -16.88 -27.04 25.27
N THR A 221 -16.81 -27.57 26.49
CA THR A 221 -15.85 -27.12 27.51
C THR A 221 -14.40 -27.36 27.06
N VAL A 222 -14.10 -28.51 26.48
CA VAL A 222 -12.77 -28.83 25.93
C VAL A 222 -12.48 -27.97 24.71
N LEU A 223 -13.46 -27.79 23.81
CA LEU A 223 -13.32 -26.91 22.65
C LEU A 223 -13.03 -25.46 23.06
N ALA A 224 -13.70 -24.96 24.09
CA ALA A 224 -13.49 -23.61 24.63
C ALA A 224 -12.10 -23.45 25.26
N VAL A 225 -11.56 -24.50 25.90
CA VAL A 225 -10.17 -24.49 26.38
C VAL A 225 -9.19 -24.47 25.21
N LEU A 226 -9.45 -25.23 24.14
CA LEU A 226 -8.60 -25.31 22.95
C LEU A 226 -8.58 -24.02 22.11
N TYR A 227 -9.75 -23.44 21.84
CA TYR A 227 -9.89 -22.30 20.92
C TYR A 227 -10.11 -20.95 21.63
N GLY A 228 -10.45 -20.95 22.92
CA GLY A 228 -10.61 -19.73 23.72
C GLY A 228 -9.37 -18.83 23.71
N PRO A 229 -8.15 -19.36 23.93
CA PRO A 229 -6.92 -18.55 23.85
C PRO A 229 -6.73 -17.94 22.46
N LEU A 230 -7.02 -18.69 21.38
CA LEU A 230 -6.94 -18.19 20.01
C LEU A 230 -7.90 -17.00 19.81
N LEU A 231 -9.17 -17.15 20.18
CA LEU A 231 -10.17 -16.08 20.05
C LEU A 231 -9.78 -14.83 20.85
N ARG A 232 -9.20 -15.01 22.05
CA ARG A 232 -8.68 -13.89 22.86
C ARG A 232 -7.51 -13.19 22.16
N ILE A 233 -6.57 -13.94 21.58
CA ILE A 233 -5.45 -13.36 20.82
C ILE A 233 -5.99 -12.56 19.64
N LEU A 234 -6.89 -13.16 18.83
CA LEU A 234 -7.48 -12.48 17.68
C LEU A 234 -8.22 -11.19 18.09
N GLY A 235 -9.07 -11.26 19.12
CA GLY A 235 -9.81 -10.09 19.61
C GLY A 235 -8.92 -8.97 20.15
N LEU A 236 -7.96 -9.30 21.02
CA LEU A 236 -7.02 -8.33 21.58
C LEU A 236 -6.10 -7.72 20.50
N SER A 237 -5.65 -8.53 19.54
CA SER A 237 -4.86 -8.02 18.42
C SER A 237 -5.65 -7.05 17.54
N LEU A 238 -6.92 -7.33 17.24
CA LEU A 238 -7.77 -6.40 16.50
C LEU A 238 -7.97 -5.07 17.25
N LEU A 239 -8.14 -5.13 18.57
CA LEU A 239 -8.25 -3.92 19.41
C LEU A 239 -6.95 -3.10 19.39
N LEU A 240 -5.79 -3.74 19.53
CA LEU A 240 -4.49 -3.06 19.45
C LEU A 240 -4.21 -2.51 18.05
N ILE A 241 -4.62 -3.21 17.00
CA ILE A 241 -4.52 -2.71 15.61
C ILE A 241 -5.39 -1.46 15.44
N ALA A 242 -6.62 -1.44 15.95
CA ALA A 242 -7.48 -0.25 15.92
C ALA A 242 -6.84 0.93 16.66
N LEU A 243 -6.28 0.69 17.85
CA LEU A 243 -5.54 1.70 18.62
C LEU A 243 -4.31 2.21 17.87
N LEU A 244 -3.53 1.32 17.24
CA LEU A 244 -2.37 1.69 16.43
C LEU A 244 -2.79 2.54 15.22
N MET A 245 -3.86 2.17 14.53
CA MET A 245 -4.39 2.92 13.40
C MET A 245 -4.82 4.33 13.79
N ALA A 246 -5.52 4.48 14.93
CA ALA A 246 -5.92 5.77 15.48
C ALA A 246 -4.69 6.62 15.85
N THR A 247 -3.71 6.02 16.53
CA THR A 247 -2.46 6.68 16.92
C THR A 247 -1.67 7.14 15.69
N LYS A 248 -1.55 6.28 14.66
CA LYS A 248 -0.89 6.62 13.39
C LYS A 248 -1.61 7.74 12.66
N ALA A 249 -2.94 7.73 12.64
CA ALA A 249 -3.73 8.79 12.02
C ALA A 249 -3.44 10.16 12.68
N VAL A 250 -3.52 10.22 14.02
CA VAL A 250 -3.24 11.44 14.79
C VAL A 250 -1.79 11.90 14.62
N TYR A 251 -0.84 10.97 14.64
CA TYR A 251 0.59 11.27 14.44
C TYR A 251 0.87 11.85 13.03
N LEU A 252 0.33 11.21 12.00
CA LEU A 252 0.52 11.64 10.61
C LEU A 252 -0.16 12.99 10.34
N GLU A 253 -1.34 13.21 10.90
CA GLU A 253 -2.04 14.48 10.84
C GLU A 253 -1.24 15.60 11.53
N SER A 254 -0.75 15.34 12.74
CA SER A 254 0.11 16.27 13.49
C SER A 254 1.39 16.60 12.72
N LYS A 255 2.03 15.60 12.09
CA LYS A 255 3.23 15.79 11.27
C LYS A 255 2.94 16.64 10.02
N ARG A 256 1.77 16.46 9.39
CA ARG A 256 1.32 17.28 8.26
C ARG A 256 1.14 18.75 8.67
N PHE A 257 0.50 19.00 9.82
CA PHE A 257 0.34 20.35 10.36
C PHE A 257 1.68 21.03 10.66
N ARG A 258 2.63 20.33 11.31
CA ARG A 258 3.96 20.86 11.59
C ARG A 258 4.72 21.22 10.31
N LYS A 259 4.67 20.35 9.28
CA LYS A 259 5.29 20.62 7.98
C LYS A 259 4.62 21.79 7.24
N ALA A 260 3.31 21.96 7.35
CA ALA A 260 2.61 23.10 6.76
C ALA A 260 3.04 24.42 7.43
N LYS A 261 3.08 24.44 8.76
CA LYS A 261 3.53 25.60 9.55
C LYS A 261 4.99 25.95 9.28
N SER A 262 5.88 24.97 9.18
CA SER A 262 7.30 25.23 8.86
C SER A 262 7.50 25.77 7.44
N LYS A 263 6.78 25.24 6.44
CA LYS A 263 6.80 25.80 5.07
C LYS A 263 6.25 27.23 5.04
N GLN A 264 5.19 27.54 5.80
CA GLN A 264 4.66 28.90 5.91
C GLN A 264 5.65 29.86 6.57
N LEU A 265 6.31 29.44 7.66
CA LEU A 265 7.32 30.24 8.35
C LEU A 265 8.54 30.49 7.44
N ARG A 266 9.04 29.48 6.73
CA ARG A 266 10.13 29.64 5.74
C ARG A 266 9.77 30.66 4.66
N ARG A 267 8.52 30.66 4.17
CA ARG A 267 8.04 31.65 3.20
C ARG A 267 7.99 33.06 3.78
N GLN A 268 7.54 33.22 5.03
CA GLN A 268 7.52 34.52 5.70
C GLN A 268 8.94 35.06 5.94
N VAL A 269 9.86 34.22 6.42
CA VAL A 269 11.26 34.59 6.66
C VAL A 269 11.96 34.93 5.34
N SER A 270 11.78 34.12 4.29
CA SER A 270 12.33 34.41 2.95
C SER A 270 11.79 35.71 2.36
N ALA A 271 10.48 35.98 2.51
CA ALA A 271 9.90 37.25 2.07
C ALA A 271 10.43 38.46 2.86
N PHE A 272 10.69 38.28 4.17
CA PHE A 272 11.27 39.32 5.02
C PHE A 272 12.72 39.65 4.63
N PHE A 273 13.58 38.63 4.47
CA PHE A 273 14.96 38.85 3.99
C PHE A 273 15.01 39.45 2.59
N LYS A 274 14.09 39.06 1.70
CA LYS A 274 13.97 39.68 0.37
C LYS A 274 13.62 41.16 0.44
N ARG A 275 12.83 41.60 1.44
CA ARG A 275 12.54 43.02 1.67
C ARG A 275 13.76 43.77 2.19
N ILE A 276 14.44 43.24 3.21
CA ILE A 276 15.66 43.88 3.77
C ILE A 276 16.75 44.06 2.71
N SER A 277 16.95 43.07 1.82
CA SER A 277 17.94 43.16 0.76
C SER A 277 17.66 44.28 -0.25
N ILE A 278 16.41 44.73 -0.41
CA ILE A 278 16.06 45.80 -1.35
C ILE A 278 16.36 47.17 -0.74
N ASP A 279 16.11 47.34 0.56
CA ASP A 279 16.30 48.63 1.24
C ASP A 279 17.79 48.98 1.43
N VAL A 280 18.67 47.97 1.58
CA VAL A 280 20.12 48.18 1.70
C VAL A 280 20.78 48.66 0.39
N SER A 281 20.15 48.43 -0.77
CA SER A 281 20.68 48.92 -2.06
C SER A 281 20.37 50.38 -2.38
N LEU A 282 19.58 51.08 -1.55
CA LEU A 282 19.10 52.44 -1.82
C LEU A 282 19.76 53.53 -0.96
N SER A 283 20.63 53.17 -0.02
CA SER A 283 21.30 54.13 0.87
C SER A 283 22.81 53.87 0.95
N GLY A 284 23.52 54.09 -0.15
CA GLY A 284 24.98 54.14 -0.19
C GLY A 284 25.45 55.49 -0.72
N PRO A 285 25.90 56.43 0.14
CA PRO A 285 26.63 57.61 -0.31
C PRO A 285 27.98 57.17 -0.91
N GLU A 286 28.35 57.78 -2.03
CA GLU A 286 29.62 57.63 -2.72
C GLU A 286 30.80 57.82 -1.74
N THR A 287 31.34 56.74 -1.20
CA THR A 287 32.64 56.78 -0.50
C THR A 287 33.40 55.50 -0.80
N GLY A 288 34.45 55.65 -1.60
CA GLY A 288 35.30 54.58 -2.08
C GLY A 288 36.12 53.94 -0.96
N MET A 289 35.56 52.92 -0.31
CA MET A 289 36.35 51.89 0.35
C MET A 289 35.99 50.53 -0.23
N SER A 290 36.94 50.03 -1.03
CA SER A 290 36.98 48.67 -1.56
C SER A 290 37.11 47.66 -0.42
N VAL A 291 36.01 47.34 0.25
CA VAL A 291 35.92 46.15 1.10
C VAL A 291 35.77 44.97 0.16
N MET A 292 36.86 44.20 0.00
CA MET A 292 36.82 42.97 -0.77
C MET A 292 35.71 42.06 -0.20
N PRO A 293 34.79 41.57 -1.03
CA PRO A 293 33.83 40.59 -0.59
C PRO A 293 34.61 39.37 -0.10
N VAL A 294 34.51 39.06 1.19
CA VAL A 294 35.02 37.80 1.75
C VAL A 294 34.29 36.70 1.01
N ARG A 295 35.02 36.09 0.07
CA ARG A 295 34.62 34.96 -0.73
C ARG A 295 34.44 33.79 0.23
N SER A 296 33.23 33.60 0.75
CA SER A 296 32.89 32.37 1.46
C SER A 296 32.84 31.26 0.41
N ASP A 297 33.98 30.63 0.15
CA ASP A 297 34.18 29.53 -0.80
C ASP A 297 33.51 28.21 -0.34
N ILE A 298 32.54 28.28 0.57
CA ILE A 298 31.63 27.19 0.85
C ILE A 298 30.43 27.42 -0.06
N PRO A 299 30.30 26.70 -1.20
CA PRO A 299 29.11 26.80 -2.03
C PRO A 299 27.89 26.51 -1.13
N PRO A 300 26.99 27.49 -0.89
CA PRO A 300 25.85 27.32 0.01
C PRO A 300 24.85 26.24 -0.43
N ASP A 301 25.10 25.63 -1.60
CA ASP A 301 24.14 24.85 -2.36
C ASP A 301 24.60 23.40 -2.63
N ALA A 302 25.71 22.93 -2.04
CA ALA A 302 26.18 21.55 -2.26
C ALA A 302 25.36 20.48 -1.51
N TYR A 303 24.43 20.88 -0.64
CA TYR A 303 23.27 20.05 -0.30
C TYR A 303 22.15 20.47 -1.25
N GLU A 304 22.23 20.01 -2.50
CA GLU A 304 21.05 19.85 -3.35
C GLU A 304 20.14 18.83 -2.62
N ASP A 305 19.38 19.36 -1.65
CA ASP A 305 18.18 18.76 -1.12
C ASP A 305 17.27 18.62 -2.34
N SER A 306 17.40 17.48 -3.03
CA SER A 306 16.89 17.21 -4.37
C SER A 306 15.46 17.74 -4.52
N ASP A 307 15.32 18.91 -5.14
CA ASP A 307 14.04 19.60 -5.35
C ASP A 307 13.04 18.75 -6.17
N ASP A 308 13.54 17.71 -6.83
CA ASP A 308 12.76 16.70 -7.55
C ASP A 308 11.74 15.97 -6.65
N ASP A 309 12.11 15.67 -5.40
CA ASP A 309 11.14 15.10 -4.44
C ASP A 309 10.05 16.13 -4.12
N ASP A 310 10.43 17.40 -3.88
CA ASP A 310 9.49 18.43 -3.45
C ASP A 310 8.53 18.86 -4.58
N MET A 311 8.88 18.67 -5.86
CA MET A 311 7.98 18.82 -7.01
C MET A 311 6.88 17.75 -7.04
N GLN A 312 7.24 16.47 -6.91
CA GLN A 312 6.25 15.39 -6.88
C GLN A 312 5.27 15.54 -5.71
N TYR A 313 5.73 16.10 -4.58
CA TYR A 313 4.90 16.41 -3.42
C TYR A 313 3.86 17.52 -3.63
N LYS A 314 4.15 18.52 -4.48
CA LYS A 314 3.20 19.63 -4.73
C LYS A 314 1.99 19.14 -5.52
N ASP A 315 2.23 18.36 -6.57
CA ASP A 315 1.17 17.78 -7.40
C ASP A 315 0.35 16.76 -6.61
N LEU A 316 1.01 15.96 -5.76
CA LEU A 316 0.28 15.08 -4.84
C LEU A 316 -0.61 15.85 -3.86
N ARG A 317 -0.23 17.03 -3.37
CA ARG A 317 -1.10 17.80 -2.44
C ARG A 317 -2.35 18.32 -3.11
N VAL A 318 -2.22 18.88 -4.31
CA VAL A 318 -3.36 19.32 -5.12
C VAL A 318 -4.23 18.13 -5.49
N ALA A 319 -3.60 16.98 -5.76
CA ALA A 319 -4.37 15.78 -5.98
C ALA A 319 -5.13 15.35 -4.71
N LEU A 320 -4.46 15.29 -3.57
CA LEU A 320 -5.06 14.87 -2.31
C LEU A 320 -6.18 15.80 -1.81
N SER A 321 -6.35 17.02 -2.33
CA SER A 321 -7.47 17.88 -1.93
C SER A 321 -8.79 17.60 -2.66
N GLN A 322 -8.77 16.88 -3.79
CA GLN A 322 -10.02 16.58 -4.50
C GLN A 322 -10.87 15.55 -3.74
N PRO A 323 -12.21 15.66 -3.82
CA PRO A 323 -13.11 14.68 -3.24
C PRO A 323 -12.85 13.28 -3.81
N TYR A 324 -13.12 12.26 -3.00
CA TYR A 324 -13.03 10.88 -3.45
C TYR A 324 -13.92 10.66 -4.69
N LYS A 325 -13.26 10.28 -5.78
CA LYS A 325 -13.88 9.76 -7.00
C LYS A 325 -13.08 8.55 -7.41
N ARG A 326 -13.74 7.45 -7.75
CA ARG A 326 -13.07 6.24 -8.26
C ARG A 326 -12.19 6.61 -9.45
N LEU A 327 -10.97 6.06 -9.49
CA LEU A 327 -10.08 6.25 -10.63
C LEU A 327 -10.55 5.39 -11.81
N PRO A 328 -10.16 5.70 -13.06
CA PRO A 328 -10.62 4.96 -14.23
C PRO A 328 -10.43 3.43 -14.07
N LEU A 329 -9.30 3.00 -13.49
CA LEU A 329 -9.04 1.59 -13.19
C LEU A 329 -10.04 0.99 -12.18
N GLU A 330 -10.41 1.72 -11.13
CA GLU A 330 -11.42 1.26 -10.15
C GLU A 330 -12.84 1.24 -10.74
N GLU A 331 -13.18 2.24 -11.56
CA GLU A 331 -14.47 2.28 -12.27
C GLU A 331 -14.60 1.14 -13.28
N TRP A 332 -13.49 0.76 -13.92
CA TRP A 332 -13.45 -0.34 -14.88
C TRP A 332 -13.63 -1.70 -14.21
N LEU A 333 -12.91 -1.93 -13.12
CA LEU A 333 -12.94 -3.18 -12.37
C LEU A 333 -14.19 -3.30 -11.50
N ASP A 334 -14.94 -2.21 -11.35
CA ASP A 334 -15.97 -2.05 -10.34
C ASP A 334 -15.49 -2.44 -8.93
N GLN A 335 -14.23 -2.11 -8.62
CA GLN A 335 -13.60 -2.42 -7.35
C GLN A 335 -12.96 -1.16 -6.75
N PRO A 336 -13.30 -0.79 -5.50
CA PRO A 336 -12.73 0.39 -4.86
C PRO A 336 -11.35 0.06 -4.27
N ILE A 337 -10.37 -0.16 -5.14
CA ILE A 337 -8.99 -0.59 -4.81
C ILE A 337 -8.40 0.26 -3.68
N ARG A 338 -8.36 1.58 -3.84
CA ARG A 338 -7.76 2.50 -2.85
C ARG A 338 -8.52 2.53 -1.54
N ALA A 339 -9.86 2.43 -1.58
CA ALA A 339 -10.66 2.40 -0.35
C ALA A 339 -10.44 1.10 0.43
N THR A 340 -10.14 0.01 -0.28
CA THR A 340 -9.93 -1.31 0.33
C THR A 340 -8.45 -1.57 0.69
N SER A 341 -7.48 -0.83 0.15
CA SER A 341 -6.03 -0.96 0.43
C SER A 341 -5.56 -0.41 1.80
N LEU A 342 -6.17 -0.84 2.91
CA LEU A 342 -5.70 -0.47 4.27
C LEU A 342 -4.32 -1.06 4.59
N ILE A 343 -4.15 -2.37 4.32
CA ILE A 343 -2.90 -3.10 4.56
C ILE A 343 -1.97 -2.90 3.37
N ARG A 344 -0.83 -2.24 3.58
CA ARG A 344 0.14 -1.88 2.53
C ARG A 344 1.50 -1.48 3.09
N ASN A 345 2.53 -1.54 2.25
CA ASN A 345 3.91 -1.21 2.64
C ASN A 345 4.21 0.30 2.63
N GLY A 346 3.32 1.15 2.12
CA GLY A 346 3.59 2.58 1.97
C GLY A 346 2.36 3.46 2.17
N LEU A 347 2.60 4.71 2.60
CA LEU A 347 1.57 5.70 2.90
C LEU A 347 0.81 6.20 1.66
N TYR A 348 1.44 6.18 0.49
CA TYR A 348 0.82 6.67 -0.74
C TYR A 348 0.13 5.54 -1.51
N MET A 349 -1.13 5.79 -1.87
CA MET A 349 -1.94 4.90 -2.73
C MET A 349 -1.93 5.36 -4.18
N GLU A 350 -1.60 6.63 -4.39
CA GLU A 350 -1.70 7.31 -5.67
C GLU A 350 -0.34 7.87 -6.08
N ALA A 351 -0.15 8.00 -7.39
CA ALA A 351 0.90 8.78 -8.01
C ALA A 351 0.23 9.79 -8.96
N VAL A 352 0.81 10.98 -9.07
CA VAL A 352 0.38 11.99 -10.05
C VAL A 352 1.48 12.09 -11.09
N ARG A 353 1.10 11.98 -12.36
CA ARG A 353 2.00 12.17 -13.51
C ARG A 353 1.23 12.88 -14.60
N ASP A 354 1.81 13.92 -15.18
CA ASP A 354 1.17 14.74 -16.22
C ASP A 354 -0.22 15.25 -15.80
N ASN A 355 -0.36 15.67 -14.53
CA ASN A 355 -1.62 16.11 -13.92
C ASN A 355 -2.75 15.05 -13.89
N THR A 356 -2.41 13.78 -14.17
CA THR A 356 -3.32 12.63 -14.09
C THR A 356 -2.96 11.73 -12.93
N ARG A 357 -3.98 11.11 -12.31
CA ARG A 357 -3.81 10.29 -11.11
C ARG A 357 -3.83 8.81 -11.46
N PHE A 358 -2.88 8.10 -10.89
CA PHE A 358 -2.73 6.67 -11.05
C PHE A 358 -2.72 5.98 -9.69
N ILE A 359 -3.18 4.74 -9.67
CA ILE A 359 -3.04 3.87 -8.52
C ILE A 359 -1.62 3.32 -8.51
N ARG A 360 -0.93 3.36 -7.37
CA ARG A 360 0.40 2.77 -7.26
C ARG A 360 0.34 1.26 -7.50
N PRO A 361 1.34 0.65 -8.17
CA PRO A 361 1.33 -0.77 -8.48
C PRO A 361 1.07 -1.69 -7.30
N GLY A 362 1.66 -1.38 -6.15
CA GLY A 362 1.45 -2.15 -4.93
C GLY A 362 -0.02 -2.28 -4.53
N CYS A 363 -0.89 -1.31 -4.84
CA CYS A 363 -2.29 -1.38 -4.44
C CYS A 363 -3.08 -2.32 -5.35
N TYR A 364 -2.94 -2.24 -6.68
CA TYR A 364 -3.71 -3.10 -7.59
C TYR A 364 -3.15 -4.55 -7.66
N LEU A 365 -1.86 -4.75 -7.36
CA LEU A 365 -1.26 -6.10 -7.27
C LEU A 365 -1.89 -6.96 -6.16
N ASP A 366 -2.38 -6.33 -5.07
CA ASP A 366 -3.10 -7.03 -4.00
C ASP A 366 -4.45 -7.59 -4.45
N PHE A 367 -5.02 -7.08 -5.55
CA PHE A 367 -6.28 -7.56 -6.15
C PHE A 367 -6.02 -8.50 -7.32
N GLY A 368 -4.77 -8.96 -7.46
CA GLY A 368 -4.38 -9.87 -8.53
C GLY A 368 -4.36 -9.21 -9.91
N ILE A 369 -4.11 -7.91 -10.00
CA ILE A 369 -4.06 -7.19 -11.28
C ILE A 369 -2.59 -6.96 -11.65
N ILE A 370 -2.22 -7.36 -12.86
CA ILE A 370 -0.88 -7.13 -13.42
C ILE A 370 -1.06 -6.35 -14.72
N VAL A 371 -0.48 -5.17 -14.81
CA VAL A 371 -0.46 -4.38 -16.05
C VAL A 371 0.89 -4.62 -16.72
N LYS A 372 0.90 -5.23 -17.91
CA LYS A 372 2.11 -5.53 -18.68
C LYS A 372 1.91 -5.14 -20.14
N HIS A 373 2.78 -4.28 -20.67
CA HIS A 373 2.71 -3.77 -22.06
C HIS A 373 1.34 -3.18 -22.43
N GLY A 374 0.72 -2.41 -21.53
CA GLY A 374 -0.63 -1.88 -21.78
C GLY A 374 -1.72 -2.95 -21.88
N VAL A 375 -1.50 -4.15 -21.34
CA VAL A 375 -2.52 -5.21 -21.22
C VAL A 375 -2.66 -5.60 -19.76
N ILE A 376 -3.91 -5.67 -19.31
CA ILE A 376 -4.24 -6.04 -17.94
C ILE A 376 -4.44 -7.55 -17.87
N HIS A 377 -3.73 -8.19 -16.94
CA HIS A 377 -3.71 -9.63 -16.70
C HIS A 377 -4.14 -9.92 -15.26
N SER A 378 -4.83 -11.04 -15.08
CA SER A 378 -5.05 -11.62 -13.75
C SER A 378 -3.79 -12.32 -13.27
N ARG A 379 -3.43 -12.13 -12.00
CA ARG A 379 -2.34 -12.83 -11.33
C ARG A 379 -2.77 -14.28 -11.07
N PHE A 380 -1.84 -15.21 -11.23
CA PHE A 380 -2.08 -16.62 -10.90
C PHE A 380 -2.58 -16.77 -9.45
N GLY A 381 -3.66 -17.55 -9.27
CA GLY A 381 -4.28 -17.80 -7.97
C GLY A 381 -5.56 -16.99 -7.69
N PHE A 382 -5.85 -15.94 -8.46
CA PHE A 382 -7.11 -15.21 -8.36
C PHE A 382 -8.17 -15.89 -9.25
N SER A 383 -9.35 -16.14 -8.69
CA SER A 383 -10.37 -16.98 -9.34
C SER A 383 -11.32 -16.21 -10.24
N ASP A 384 -11.29 -14.87 -10.19
CA ASP A 384 -11.92 -14.02 -11.17
C ASP A 384 -10.97 -13.85 -12.37
N PRO A 385 -11.19 -14.58 -13.49
CA PRO A 385 -10.63 -14.18 -14.75
C PRO A 385 -11.32 -12.86 -15.11
N TRP A 386 -10.67 -11.75 -14.79
CA TRP A 386 -10.98 -10.46 -15.40
C TRP A 386 -11.21 -10.72 -16.90
N LYS A 387 -12.41 -10.36 -17.39
CA LYS A 387 -12.84 -10.71 -18.75
C LYS A 387 -11.71 -10.39 -19.74
N PRO A 388 -11.45 -11.30 -20.69
CA PRO A 388 -10.16 -11.46 -21.34
C PRO A 388 -9.69 -10.19 -22.06
N LYS A 389 -8.40 -9.86 -21.85
CA LYS A 389 -7.51 -9.05 -22.71
C LYS A 389 -8.21 -7.93 -23.48
N MET A 390 -8.88 -7.02 -22.79
CA MET A 390 -9.17 -5.73 -23.39
C MET A 390 -7.84 -5.00 -23.48
N THR A 391 -7.37 -4.65 -24.68
CA THR A 391 -6.19 -3.79 -24.80
C THR A 391 -6.51 -2.46 -24.13
N VAL A 392 -5.51 -1.77 -23.57
CA VAL A 392 -5.83 -0.45 -23.00
C VAL A 392 -6.43 0.46 -24.08
N GLU A 393 -6.10 0.31 -25.36
CA GLU A 393 -6.76 1.06 -26.43
C GLU A 393 -8.27 0.80 -26.52
N GLU A 394 -8.70 -0.46 -26.44
CA GLU A 394 -10.13 -0.81 -26.40
C GLU A 394 -10.82 -0.21 -25.18
N TYR A 395 -10.15 -0.26 -24.02
CA TYR A 395 -10.63 0.35 -22.80
C TYR A 395 -10.80 1.87 -22.95
N MET A 396 -9.81 2.54 -23.53
CA MET A 396 -9.85 3.98 -23.76
C MET A 396 -10.99 4.35 -24.72
N ALA A 397 -11.20 3.58 -25.78
CA ALA A 397 -12.33 3.77 -26.68
C ALA A 397 -13.69 3.65 -25.94
N HIS A 398 -13.78 2.76 -24.95
CA HIS A 398 -14.99 2.56 -24.16
C HIS A 398 -15.24 3.71 -23.15
N VAL A 399 -14.18 4.30 -22.58
CA VAL A 399 -14.26 5.49 -21.71
C VAL A 399 -14.69 6.72 -22.51
N GLU A 400 -14.12 6.91 -23.71
CA GLU A 400 -14.51 7.99 -24.61
C GLU A 400 -15.99 7.89 -25.00
N TYR A 401 -16.46 6.70 -25.37
CA TYR A 401 -17.86 6.45 -25.71
C TYR A 401 -18.82 6.77 -24.55
N ARG A 402 -18.48 6.36 -23.32
CA ARG A 402 -19.29 6.69 -22.12
C ARG A 402 -19.34 8.20 -21.85
N THR A 403 -18.21 8.87 -22.02
CA THR A 403 -18.11 10.33 -21.81
C THR A 403 -18.97 11.07 -22.83
N GLN A 404 -18.88 10.70 -24.11
CA GLN A 404 -19.70 11.27 -25.19
C GLN A 404 -21.20 11.10 -24.92
N ARG A 405 -21.62 9.88 -24.56
CA ARG A 405 -23.03 9.57 -24.27
C ARG A 405 -23.59 10.32 -23.06
N SER A 406 -22.74 10.64 -22.09
CA SER A 406 -23.12 11.42 -20.90
C SER A 406 -23.36 12.90 -21.23
N THR A 407 -22.56 13.46 -22.15
CA THR A 407 -22.79 14.82 -22.70
C THR A 407 -24.06 14.90 -23.55
N GLU A 408 -24.36 13.89 -24.37
CA GLU A 408 -25.55 13.88 -25.22
C GLU A 408 -26.88 13.68 -24.45
N ARG A 409 -26.85 13.01 -23.29
CA ARG A 409 -28.05 12.76 -22.46
C ARG A 409 -28.48 13.91 -21.55
N SER A 410 -27.82 15.06 -21.61
CA SER A 410 -28.26 16.27 -20.88
C SER A 410 -28.82 17.37 -21.81
N PRO A 411 -29.84 17.10 -22.66
CA PRO A 411 -30.27 18.10 -23.66
C PRO A 411 -31.16 19.24 -23.14
N ASN A 412 -31.65 19.24 -21.89
CA ASN A 412 -32.73 20.16 -21.49
C ASN A 412 -32.47 21.08 -20.27
N PHE A 413 -31.21 21.41 -19.93
CA PHE A 413 -30.96 22.47 -18.93
C PHE A 413 -30.47 23.76 -19.60
N HIS A 414 -31.36 24.38 -20.38
CA HIS A 414 -31.25 25.79 -20.74
C HIS A 414 -31.61 26.64 -19.51
N GLY A 415 -30.63 26.87 -18.63
CA GLY A 415 -30.69 27.85 -17.57
C GLY A 415 -29.51 28.80 -17.71
N SER A 416 -29.79 30.01 -18.19
CA SER A 416 -28.86 31.13 -18.35
C SER A 416 -27.97 31.32 -17.12
N ALA A 417 -26.69 30.96 -17.23
CA ALA A 417 -25.66 31.33 -16.26
C ALA A 417 -24.51 32.01 -17.01
N LEU A 418 -24.17 33.19 -16.51
CA LEU A 418 -23.19 34.15 -17.01
C LEU A 418 -21.91 33.53 -17.59
N ASN A 419 -21.58 34.00 -18.79
CA ASN A 419 -20.34 33.76 -19.50
C ASN A 419 -19.15 34.41 -18.76
N THR A 420 -18.49 33.65 -17.90
CA THR A 420 -17.07 33.89 -17.55
C THR A 420 -16.28 32.67 -17.98
N GLN A 421 -15.99 32.65 -19.27
CA GLN A 421 -15.09 31.70 -19.89
C GLN A 421 -13.67 32.00 -19.37
N PRO A 422 -13.01 31.08 -18.64
CA PRO A 422 -11.62 31.28 -18.28
C PRO A 422 -10.79 31.30 -19.56
N ASP A 423 -9.93 32.31 -19.70
CA ASP A 423 -9.06 32.48 -20.86
C ASP A 423 -8.00 31.35 -20.90
N VAL A 424 -8.38 30.25 -21.57
CA VAL A 424 -7.55 29.06 -21.76
C VAL A 424 -6.36 29.34 -22.70
N SER A 425 -6.38 30.46 -23.43
CA SER A 425 -5.28 30.83 -24.35
C SER A 425 -4.00 31.17 -23.58
N ALA A 426 -4.11 31.85 -22.43
CA ALA A 426 -2.96 32.19 -21.57
C ALA A 426 -2.28 30.95 -20.93
N HIS A 427 -3.03 29.87 -20.71
CA HIS A 427 -2.50 28.62 -20.13
C HIS A 427 -1.77 27.76 -21.17
N ILE A 428 -2.16 27.86 -22.45
CA ILE A 428 -1.52 27.15 -23.56
C ILE A 428 -0.16 27.78 -23.91
N GLU A 429 -0.05 29.11 -23.84
CA GLU A 429 1.21 29.81 -24.14
C GLU A 429 2.30 29.56 -23.07
N ALA A 430 1.90 29.36 -21.81
CA ALA A 430 2.82 29.04 -20.70
C ALA A 430 3.42 27.62 -20.81
N VAL A 431 2.66 26.65 -21.32
CA VAL A 431 3.12 25.26 -21.48
C VAL A 431 4.04 25.11 -22.70
N GLN A 432 3.82 25.91 -23.75
CA GLN A 432 4.61 25.83 -24.98
C GLN A 432 6.00 26.48 -24.85
N ARG A 433 6.17 27.46 -23.94
CA ARG A 433 7.48 28.05 -23.63
C ARG A 433 8.39 27.15 -22.78
N LEU A 434 7.83 26.31 -21.92
CA LEU A 434 8.61 25.37 -21.09
C LEU A 434 9.15 24.16 -21.88
N SER A 435 8.51 23.80 -22.99
CA SER A 435 8.93 22.66 -23.82
C SER A 435 10.12 22.96 -24.74
N MET A 436 10.46 24.23 -24.97
CA MET A 436 11.55 24.60 -25.90
C MET A 436 12.92 24.79 -25.23
N ASP A 437 12.98 24.93 -23.90
CA ASP A 437 14.26 25.11 -23.17
C ASP A 437 14.92 23.81 -22.70
N ALA A 438 14.21 22.67 -22.74
CA ALA A 438 14.75 21.38 -22.30
C ALA A 438 15.73 20.72 -23.30
N GLY A 439 15.96 21.34 -24.46
CA GLY A 439 16.71 20.75 -25.58
C GLY A 439 18.23 21.03 -25.63
N ARG A 440 18.81 21.73 -24.64
CA ARG A 440 20.25 22.02 -24.64
C ARG A 440 20.89 21.80 -23.27
N ARG A 441 21.53 20.64 -23.08
CA ARG A 441 22.83 20.58 -22.38
C ARG A 441 23.65 19.33 -22.75
N PRO A 442 24.99 19.45 -22.76
CA PRO A 442 25.87 18.50 -23.40
C PRO A 442 26.34 17.40 -22.46
N SER A 443 26.56 16.23 -23.04
CA SER A 443 27.32 15.11 -22.50
C SER A 443 28.72 15.55 -22.08
N ARG A 444 29.07 15.39 -20.80
CA ARG A 444 30.46 15.51 -20.33
C ARG A 444 30.83 14.31 -19.49
N SER A 445 31.66 13.47 -20.08
CA SER A 445 32.47 12.43 -19.44
C SER A 445 33.45 13.06 -18.46
N GLN A 446 33.63 12.46 -17.27
CA GLN A 446 34.92 12.54 -16.59
C GLN A 446 35.18 11.32 -15.70
N SER A 447 36.28 10.66 -16.08
CA SER A 447 37.11 9.71 -15.36
C SER A 447 37.79 10.38 -14.15
N SER A 448 37.97 9.62 -13.05
CA SER A 448 39.26 9.31 -12.40
C SER A 448 39.21 9.31 -10.85
N HIS A 449 39.76 8.22 -10.30
CA HIS A 449 40.59 8.04 -9.10
C HIS A 449 40.34 8.87 -7.82
N ILE A 450 40.40 8.20 -6.64
CA ILE A 450 41.53 8.25 -5.69
C ILE A 450 41.25 7.47 -4.39
N ASN A 451 42.25 6.67 -4.00
CA ASN A 451 42.76 6.22 -2.69
C ASN A 451 41.86 5.72 -1.56
N SER A 452 42.06 4.44 -1.26
CA SER A 452 42.04 3.86 0.08
C SER A 452 43.43 3.98 0.74
N ASN A 453 43.55 4.65 1.88
CA ASN A 453 44.48 4.28 2.96
C ASN A 453 44.35 5.13 4.24
N GLN A 454 44.70 4.47 5.35
CA GLN A 454 44.91 4.93 6.75
C GLN A 454 43.66 5.02 7.65
N VAL A 455 43.49 4.10 8.63
CA VAL A 455 44.23 3.86 9.90
C VAL A 455 43.96 4.96 10.93
N GLY A 456 43.32 4.57 12.04
CA GLY A 456 43.08 5.45 13.19
C GLY A 456 42.30 4.76 14.31
N SER A 457 43.00 3.98 15.11
CA SER A 457 42.54 3.34 16.34
C SER A 457 42.42 4.38 17.48
N ALA A 458 41.31 4.41 18.22
CA ALA A 458 41.27 4.92 19.60
C ALA A 458 39.99 4.49 20.37
N ARG A 459 40.13 3.39 21.11
CA ARG A 459 39.70 3.12 22.49
C ARG A 459 38.93 4.26 23.23
N LEU A 460 37.76 3.95 23.81
CA LEU A 460 37.43 4.39 25.17
C LEU A 460 36.38 3.51 25.86
N MET A 461 36.61 3.34 27.16
CA MET A 461 36.02 2.35 28.07
C MET A 461 34.54 2.58 28.39
N SER A 462 33.81 1.49 28.66
CA SER A 462 32.68 1.55 29.59
C SER A 462 32.69 0.36 30.54
N ARG A 463 32.89 0.70 31.80
CA ARG A 463 32.99 -0.11 33.02
C ARG A 463 31.56 -0.37 33.51
N LYS A 464 31.11 -1.63 33.61
CA LYS A 464 29.89 -1.97 34.37
C LYS A 464 30.22 -2.96 35.47
N LYS A 465 29.91 -2.51 36.69
CA LYS A 465 30.05 -3.19 37.97
C LYS A 465 29.11 -4.39 38.05
N SER A 466 29.65 -5.52 38.52
CA SER A 466 28.92 -6.61 39.15
C SER A 466 28.38 -6.13 40.50
N LEU A 467 27.15 -6.55 40.82
CA LEU A 467 26.49 -6.32 42.09
C LEU A 467 26.06 -7.69 42.59
N ASP A 468 26.82 -8.21 43.54
CA ASP A 468 26.50 -9.42 44.30
C ASP A 468 25.43 -9.08 45.34
N VAL A 469 24.42 -9.93 45.44
CA VAL A 469 23.43 -9.94 46.52
C VAL A 469 23.42 -11.34 47.11
N PRO A 470 23.69 -11.53 48.41
CA PRO A 470 23.40 -12.77 49.11
C PRO A 470 21.99 -12.71 49.68
N LEU A 471 21.22 -13.79 49.52
CA LEU A 471 20.04 -14.04 50.33
C LEU A 471 20.29 -15.25 51.21
N SER A 472 19.90 -15.04 52.47
CA SER A 472 19.84 -16.00 53.58
C SER A 472 18.52 -16.74 53.55
#